data_AF-A0A943PTD6-F1
#
_entry.id   AF-A0A943PTD6-F1
#
_cell.length_a   1.000
_cell.length_b   1.000
_cell.length_c   1.000
_cell.angle_alpha   90.00
_cell.angle_beta   90.00
_cell.angle_gamma   90.00
#
_symmetry.space_group_name_H-M   'P 1'
#
loop_
_entity.id
_entity.type
_entity.pdbx_description
1 polymer ?
#
loop_
_entity_poly.entity_id
_entity_poly.type
_entity_poly.pdbx_seq_one_letter_code
_entity_poly.pdbx_strand_id
1 'polypeptide(L)'
;MQEKYISMNAYMKKYGLGYKTVKNMIENKELEAIKTEGGQYKIKISNDMVSKSVFEEEHKKRIEAETTIGILQKILLERSEK
;
A
#
# COMPACT_ATOMS: atom_id res chain seq x y z
N MET A 1 9.05 -4.08 24.15
CA MET A 1 8.42 -3.70 22.87
C MET A 1 6.96 -4.16 22.93
N GLN A 2 5.97 -3.27 22.82
CA GLN A 2 4.54 -3.66 22.88
C GLN A 2 4.00 -3.78 21.46
N GLU A 3 3.76 -4.99 20.99
CA GLU A 3 2.99 -5.23 19.76
C GLU A 3 1.52 -4.90 20.05
N LYS A 4 0.96 -3.89 19.39
CA LYS A 4 -0.43 -3.45 19.60
C LYS A 4 -1.25 -3.73 18.36
N TYR A 5 -2.29 -4.55 18.50
CA TYR A 5 -3.28 -4.75 17.44
C TYR A 5 -4.38 -3.70 17.56
N ILE A 6 -4.70 -3.03 16.46
CA ILE A 6 -5.85 -2.12 16.41
C ILE A 6 -6.87 -2.58 15.38
N SER A 7 -8.11 -2.16 15.55
CA SER A 7 -9.14 -2.41 14.54
C SER A 7 -8.82 -1.67 13.25
N MET A 8 -9.24 -2.24 12.12
CA MET A 8 -9.11 -1.59 10.81
C MET A 8 -9.67 -0.16 10.81
N ASN A 9 -10.76 0.07 11.56
CA ASN A 9 -11.39 1.39 11.66
C ASN A 9 -10.50 2.41 12.40
N ALA A 10 -9.84 1.98 13.48
CA ALA A 10 -8.88 2.83 14.19
C ALA A 10 -7.65 3.13 13.32
N TYR A 11 -7.21 2.16 12.49
CA TYR A 11 -6.11 2.35 11.56
C TYR A 11 -6.46 3.36 10.46
N MET A 12 -7.65 3.23 9.86
CA MET A 12 -8.17 4.20 8.89
C MET A 12 -8.21 5.61 9.48
N LYS A 13 -8.72 5.78 10.71
CA LYS A 13 -8.80 7.09 11.37
C LYS A 13 -7.43 7.67 11.73
N LYS A 14 -6.46 6.84 12.12
CA LYS A 14 -5.11 7.27 12.50
C LYS A 14 -4.29 7.73 11.29
N TYR A 15 -4.44 7.04 10.15
CA TYR A 15 -3.65 7.32 8.94
C TYR A 15 -4.40 8.11 7.87
N GLY A 16 -5.71 8.31 8.02
CA GLY A 16 -6.57 8.95 7.03
C GLY A 16 -6.76 8.11 5.77
N LEU A 17 -6.64 6.78 5.87
CA LEU A 17 -6.70 5.87 4.72
C LEU A 17 -8.11 5.34 4.51
N GLY A 18 -8.52 5.20 3.25
CA GLY A 18 -9.79 4.60 2.87
C GLY A 18 -9.80 3.08 3.01
N TYR A 19 -10.99 2.49 3.21
CA TYR A 19 -11.17 1.04 3.38
C TYR A 19 -10.55 0.22 2.24
N LYS A 20 -10.73 0.64 0.98
CA LYS A 20 -10.14 -0.03 -0.19
C LYS A 20 -8.62 -0.03 -0.14
N THR A 21 -7.99 1.08 0.25
CA THR A 21 -6.54 1.20 0.35
C THR A 21 -5.99 0.25 1.40
N VAL A 22 -6.59 0.23 2.59
CA VAL A 22 -6.17 -0.67 3.67
C VAL A 22 -6.39 -2.13 3.29
N LYS A 23 -7.49 -2.46 2.60
CA LYS A 23 -7.75 -3.81 2.10
C LYS A 23 -6.70 -4.25 1.08
N ASN A 24 -6.36 -3.39 0.10
CA ASN A 24 -5.32 -3.68 -0.88
C ASN A 24 -3.96 -3.89 -0.20
N MET A 25 -3.62 -3.10 0.82
CA MET A 25 -2.37 -3.29 1.59
C MET A 25 -2.32 -4.65 2.31
N ILE A 26 -3.46 -5.13 2.81
CA ILE A 26 -3.56 -6.46 3.43
C ILE A 26 -3.40 -7.56 2.36
N GLU A 27 -4.05 -7.41 1.20
CA GLU A 27 -3.95 -8.36 0.09
C GLU A 27 -2.54 -8.40 -0.52
N ASN A 28 -1.86 -7.26 -0.60
CA ASN A 28 -0.48 -7.13 -1.05
C ASN A 28 0.55 -7.60 0.00
N LYS A 29 0.11 -8.07 1.18
CA LYS A 29 0.96 -8.45 2.32
C LYS A 29 1.87 -7.32 2.84
N GLU A 30 1.51 -6.06 2.56
CA GLU A 30 2.20 -4.88 3.09
C GLU A 30 1.83 -4.61 4.56
N LEU A 31 0.67 -5.10 4.99
CA LEU A 31 0.21 -5.02 6.39
C LEU A 31 -0.11 -6.41 6.94
N GLU A 32 0.51 -6.74 8.08
CA GLU A 32 0.08 -7.89 8.89
C GLU A 32 -1.28 -7.60 9.53
N ALA A 33 -2.32 -8.28 9.03
CA ALA A 33 -3.66 -8.24 9.59
C ALA A 33 -4.16 -9.64 9.92
N ILE A 34 -4.81 -9.77 11.08
CA ILE A 34 -5.45 -11.00 11.52
C ILE A 34 -6.96 -10.82 11.35
N LYS A 35 -7.58 -11.75 10.62
CA LYS A 35 -9.04 -11.82 10.53
C LYS A 35 -9.57 -12.56 11.75
N THR A 36 -10.42 -11.89 12.52
CA THR A 36 -11.13 -12.50 13.66
C THR A 36 -12.31 -13.33 13.16
N GLU A 37 -12.77 -14.30 13.96
CA GLU A 37 -13.91 -15.17 13.61
C GLU A 37 -15.19 -14.39 13.26
N GLY A 38 -15.38 -13.19 13.83
CA GLY A 38 -16.49 -12.29 13.50
C GLY A 38 -16.33 -11.50 12.19
N GLY A 39 -15.34 -11.83 11.35
CA GLY A 39 -15.10 -11.16 10.07
C GLY A 39 -14.42 -9.79 10.18
N GLN A 40 -14.02 -9.36 11.39
CA GLN A 40 -13.33 -8.09 11.61
C GLN A 40 -11.81 -8.26 11.44
N TYR A 41 -11.17 -7.27 10.82
CA TYR A 41 -9.71 -7.23 10.65
C TYR A 41 -9.04 -6.45 11.79
N LYS A 42 -8.06 -7.09 12.44
CA LYS A 42 -7.14 -6.46 13.39
C LYS A 42 -5.78 -6.30 12.74
N ILE A 43 -5.33 -5.06 12.61
CA ILE A 43 -4.05 -4.71 12.00
C ILE A 43 -3.01 -4.63 13.11
N LYS A 44 -1.92 -5.37 12.96
CA LYS A 44 -0.79 -5.33 13.88
C LYS A 44 -0.09 -3.99 13.71
N ILE A 45 0.12 -3.24 14.78
CA ILE A 45 1.00 -2.08 14.78
C ILE A 45 2.19 -2.44 15.66
N SER A 46 3.30 -2.71 14.99
CA SER A 46 4.62 -2.64 15.62
C SER A 46 5.13 -1.21 15.46
N ASN A 47 5.91 -0.73 16.42
CA ASN A 47 6.55 0.59 16.35
C ASN A 47 7.52 0.71 15.14
N ASP A 48 7.80 -0.40 14.45
CA ASP A 48 8.58 -0.55 13.23
C ASP A 48 7.75 -0.83 11.96
N MET A 49 6.41 -0.76 12.03
CA MET A 49 5.59 -0.98 10.83
C MET A 49 5.69 0.25 9.91
N VAL A 50 6.70 0.20 9.04
CA VAL A 50 6.98 1.05 7.88
C VAL A 50 6.41 2.46 8.03
N SER A 51 7.23 3.37 8.57
CA SER A 51 6.95 4.80 8.62
C SER A 51 6.28 5.24 7.33
N LYS A 52 5.16 5.96 7.45
CA LYS A 52 4.35 6.49 6.34
C LYS A 52 5.21 7.10 5.21
N SER A 53 6.38 7.64 5.56
CA SER A 53 7.41 8.13 4.64
C SER A 53 7.96 7.07 3.68
N VAL A 54 8.25 5.86 4.14
CA VAL A 54 8.78 4.77 3.31
C VAL A 54 7.70 4.24 2.37
N PHE A 55 6.45 4.18 2.83
CA PHE A 55 5.31 3.85 1.96
C PHE A 55 5.09 4.91 0.87
N GLU A 56 5.11 6.20 1.23
CA GLU A 56 4.99 7.29 0.25
C GLU A 56 6.15 7.31 -0.74
N GLU A 57 7.37 7.01 -0.28
CA GLU A 57 8.56 6.95 -1.14
C GLU A 57 8.50 5.78 -2.13
N GLU A 58 8.13 4.58 -1.67
CA GLU A 58 7.99 3.40 -2.54
C GLU A 58 6.81 3.54 -3.51
N HIS A 59 5.69 4.11 -3.07
CA HIS A 59 4.56 4.38 -3.95
C HIS A 59 4.91 5.41 -5.02
N LYS A 60 5.66 6.45 -4.66
CA LYS A 60 6.14 7.46 -5.61
C LYS A 60 7.10 6.86 -6.65
N LYS A 61 8.04 6.01 -6.22
CA LYS A 61 8.95 5.29 -7.11
C LYS A 61 8.20 4.40 -8.11
N ARG A 62 7.13 3.73 -7.68
CA ARG A 62 6.29 2.92 -8.60
C ARG A 62 5.59 3.77 -9.66
N ILE A 63 4.99 4.90 -9.27
CA ILE A 63 4.30 5.80 -10.22
C ILE A 63 5.30 6.35 -11.24
N GLU A 64 6.49 6.75 -10.82
CA GLU A 64 7.56 7.21 -11.72
C GLU A 64 8.01 6.11 -12.69
N ALA A 65 8.17 4.88 -12.21
CA ALA A 65 8.53 3.74 -13.04
C ALA A 65 7.46 3.40 -14.08
N GLU A 66 6.18 3.36 -13.69
CA GLU A 66 5.06 3.11 -14.60
C GLU A 66 4.94 4.20 -15.68
N THR A 67 5.11 5.47 -15.28
CA THR A 67 5.09 6.60 -16.22
C THR A 67 6.24 6.50 -17.22
N THR A 68 7.43 6.14 -16.74
CA THR A 68 8.62 5.96 -17.59
C THR A 68 8.40 4.82 -18.59
N ILE A 69 7.85 3.69 -18.16
CA ILE A 69 7.52 2.56 -19.04
C ILE A 69 6.49 2.98 -20.10
N GLY A 70 5.45 3.73 -19.72
CA GLY A 70 4.44 4.22 -20.67
C GLY A 70 5.02 5.14 -21.75
N ILE A 71 5.97 6.01 -21.39
CA ILE A 71 6.67 6.87 -22.35
C ILE A 71 7.55 6.02 -23.28
N LEU A 72 8.32 5.08 -22.73
CA LEU A 72 9.17 4.19 -23.51
C LEU A 72 8.37 3.35 -24.52
N GLN A 73 7.21 2.83 -24.10
CA GLN A 73 6.31 2.09 -24.99
C GLN A 73 5.78 2.96 -26.15
N LYS A 74 5.39 4.22 -25.88
CA LYS A 74 4.97 5.15 -26.94
C LYS A 74 6.06 5.40 -27.97
N ILE A 75 7.29 5.66 -27.52
CA ILE A 75 8.44 5.89 -28.41
C ILE A 75 8.71 4.66 -29.30
N LEU A 76 8.62 3.46 -28.74
CA LEU A 76 8.82 2.22 -29.49
C LEU A 76 7.72 2.00 -30.54
N LEU A 77 6.46 2.26 -30.20
CA LEU A 77 5.34 2.20 -31.14
C LEU A 77 5.51 3.19 -32.30
N GLU A 78 5.82 4.46 -32.00
CA GLU A 78 6.04 5.51 -33.00
C GLU A 78 7.24 5.23 -33.92
N ARG A 79 8.25 4.48 -33.44
CA ARG A 79 9.38 4.03 -34.26
C ARG A 79 9.07 2.81 -35.12
N SER A 80 8.11 1.99 -34.74
CA SER A 80 7.69 0.80 -35.50
C SER A 80 6.75 1.11 -36.65
N GLU A 81 6.11 2.28 -36.64
CA GLU A 81 5.19 2.76 -37.69
C GLU A 81 5.89 3.64 -38.76
N LYS A 82 7.22 3.79 -38.70
CA LYS A 82 8.06 4.45 -39.71
C LYS A 82 8.90 3.43 -40.47
#